data_AF-A0A7V2YYL2-F1
#
_entry.id   AF-A0A7V2YYL2-F1
#
_cell.length_a   1.000
_cell.length_b   1.000
_cell.length_c   1.000
_cell.angle_alpha   90.00
_cell.angle_beta   90.00
_cell.angle_gamma   90.00
#
_symmetry.space_group_name_H-M   'P 1'
#
loop_
_entity.id
_entity.type
_entity.pdbx_description
1 polymer ?
#
loop_
_entity_poly.entity_id
_entity_poly.type
_entity_poly.pdbx_seq_one_letter_code
_entity_poly.pdbx_strand_id
1 'polypeptide(L)'
;MSKPQLPGARITAVDSGSAAGRAGFPIGPGDRLLSLNGRPVRDEIDVRFLSAGERILVEWERKGVVRRKILRKRYDEPLGLEVEPFRVRVCRNNCVFCFVRQQRKGLRPSLCLRDDDYRLSFLHGAYITGTNLTPADLQRIEEQRLAPLFLSVHAIDPALRGRMLGWKRPAPVTPLLDFLSRRRLAFHTQIVLCPGINDGAALEQTLEALCAHAPHCQSIAIVPVGLTRHRRGLPRLRAVTPRYARSLITSTAPLRRRLARQTGGDIIYFSDEFHLLAGRWPPAYRRRPYWHQIENGVGMVHEFYAGFRPSRLPPRVASPRRVALVTGRLGAIVLTRFIDAMNRIEGMTVEALVARNSLYGDSVTVSGLLGGADIERLLRRQEGAKDRTRREAG
;
A
#
# COMPACT_ATOMS: atom_id res chain seq x y z
N MET A 1 37.03 4.49 11.75
CA MET A 1 37.00 5.12 10.42
C MET A 1 36.44 4.10 9.44
N SER A 2 35.22 4.30 8.93
CA SER A 2 34.63 3.38 7.96
C SER A 2 35.37 3.49 6.64
N LYS A 3 35.88 2.37 6.08
CA LYS A 3 36.44 2.34 4.73
C LYS A 3 35.46 3.00 3.75
N PRO A 4 35.92 3.85 2.81
CA PRO A 4 35.06 4.41 1.78
C PRO A 4 34.39 3.25 1.04
N GLN A 5 33.06 3.21 1.12
CA GLN A 5 32.27 2.17 0.49
C GLN A 5 32.43 2.37 -1.01
N LEU A 6 33.07 1.42 -1.70
CA LEU A 6 33.14 1.44 -3.15
C LEU A 6 31.72 1.61 -3.72
N PRO A 7 31.49 2.54 -4.66
CA PRO A 7 30.18 2.71 -5.28
C PRO A 7 29.73 1.39 -5.93
N GLY A 8 28.43 1.14 -5.97
CA GLY A 8 27.87 -0.10 -6.54
C GLY A 8 27.06 -0.92 -5.55
N ALA A 9 26.16 -1.76 -6.07
CA ALA A 9 25.27 -2.61 -5.28
C ALA A 9 25.85 -4.02 -5.10
N ARG A 10 25.79 -4.58 -3.88
CA ARG A 10 26.23 -5.97 -3.65
C ARG A 10 25.27 -6.93 -4.32
N ILE A 11 25.79 -7.94 -5.00
CA ILE A 11 24.99 -9.01 -5.62
C ILE A 11 24.65 -10.05 -4.56
N THR A 12 23.37 -10.41 -4.49
CA THR A 12 22.84 -11.40 -3.54
C THR A 12 22.58 -12.74 -4.22
N ALA A 13 22.13 -12.73 -5.47
CA ALA A 13 21.85 -13.92 -6.24
C ALA A 13 22.05 -13.68 -7.74
N VAL A 14 22.25 -14.78 -8.47
CA VAL A 14 22.22 -14.80 -9.93
C VAL A 14 21.18 -15.82 -10.33
N ASP A 15 20.17 -15.40 -11.08
CA ASP A 15 19.16 -16.31 -11.60
C ASP A 15 19.80 -17.26 -12.62
N SER A 16 19.82 -18.55 -12.29
CA SER A 16 20.36 -19.61 -13.16
C SER A 16 19.68 -19.67 -14.54
N GLY A 17 18.40 -19.29 -14.62
CA GLY A 17 17.62 -19.27 -15.85
C GLY A 17 17.83 -18.01 -16.69
N SER A 18 18.56 -17.02 -16.19
CA SER A 18 18.79 -15.73 -16.86
C SER A 18 19.98 -15.73 -17.82
N ALA A 19 20.14 -14.64 -18.56
CA ALA A 19 21.30 -14.44 -19.42
C ALA A 19 22.64 -14.49 -18.66
N ALA A 20 22.70 -13.99 -17.42
CA ALA A 20 23.91 -14.07 -16.59
C ALA A 20 24.21 -15.50 -16.13
N GLY A 21 23.18 -16.25 -15.75
CA GLY A 21 23.30 -17.66 -15.35
C GLY A 21 23.75 -18.56 -16.50
N ARG A 22 23.08 -18.48 -17.65
CA ARG A 22 23.36 -19.34 -18.81
C ARG A 22 24.70 -19.05 -19.49
N ALA A 23 25.18 -17.81 -19.43
CA ALA A 23 26.47 -17.42 -20.02
C ALA A 23 27.68 -17.87 -19.20
N GLY A 24 27.48 -18.58 -18.07
CA GLY A 24 28.56 -18.91 -17.12
C GLY A 24 29.29 -17.65 -16.67
N PHE A 25 28.55 -16.54 -16.51
CA PHE A 25 29.15 -15.24 -16.28
C PHE A 25 29.89 -15.29 -14.94
N PRO A 26 31.15 -14.84 -14.86
CA PRO A 26 31.99 -15.00 -13.68
C PRO A 26 31.63 -14.01 -12.57
N ILE A 27 30.36 -13.61 -12.48
CA ILE A 27 29.80 -12.76 -11.44
C ILE A 27 28.91 -13.62 -10.55
N GLY A 28 28.91 -13.36 -9.25
CA GLY A 28 28.15 -14.17 -8.31
C GLY A 28 27.85 -13.46 -7.00
N PRO A 29 27.13 -14.14 -6.09
CA PRO A 29 26.83 -13.62 -4.77
C PRO A 29 28.09 -13.13 -4.06
N GLY A 30 28.02 -11.92 -3.48
CA GLY A 30 29.12 -11.30 -2.77
C GLY A 30 29.98 -10.34 -3.60
N ASP A 31 29.92 -10.41 -4.93
CA ASP A 31 30.52 -9.41 -5.82
C ASP A 31 29.77 -8.08 -5.75
N ARG A 32 30.41 -6.98 -6.18
CA ARG A 32 29.79 -5.65 -6.22
C ARG A 32 29.57 -5.20 -7.66
N LEU A 33 28.33 -4.98 -8.05
CA LEU A 33 27.97 -4.44 -9.35
C LEU A 33 28.20 -2.93 -9.35
N LEU A 34 29.17 -2.45 -10.13
CA LEU A 34 29.58 -1.04 -10.15
C LEU A 34 28.76 -0.25 -11.16
N SER A 35 28.69 -0.73 -12.40
CA SER A 35 28.10 -0.02 -13.52
C SER A 35 27.46 -0.98 -14.54
N LEU A 36 26.46 -0.47 -15.24
CA LEU A 36 25.86 -1.08 -16.42
C LEU A 36 25.83 -0.04 -17.53
N ASN A 37 26.39 -0.37 -18.69
CA ASN A 37 26.53 0.55 -19.83
C ASN A 37 27.22 1.88 -19.44
N GLY A 38 28.25 1.79 -18.59
CA GLY A 38 29.02 2.94 -18.12
C GLY A 38 28.30 3.84 -17.13
N ARG A 39 27.06 3.51 -16.72
CA ARG A 39 26.33 4.27 -15.69
C ARG A 39 26.33 3.52 -14.36
N PRO A 40 26.54 4.21 -13.22
CA PRO A 40 26.59 3.57 -11.91
C PRO A 40 25.29 2.84 -11.53
N VAL A 41 25.41 1.68 -10.89
CA VAL A 41 24.28 0.93 -10.33
C VAL A 41 24.16 1.22 -8.84
N ARG A 42 23.01 1.77 -8.41
CA ARG A 42 22.74 2.09 -6.99
C ARG A 42 21.81 1.08 -6.34
N ASP A 43 20.85 0.54 -7.09
CA ASP A 43 19.80 -0.34 -6.58
C ASP A 43 19.15 -1.16 -7.71
N GLU A 44 18.15 -1.98 -7.37
CA GLU A 44 17.45 -2.85 -8.32
C GLU A 44 16.76 -2.10 -9.48
N ILE A 45 16.35 -0.85 -9.27
CA ILE A 45 15.72 -0.04 -10.32
C ILE A 45 16.75 0.27 -11.39
N ASP A 46 17.97 0.62 -10.98
CA ASP A 46 19.07 0.83 -11.92
C ASP A 46 19.41 -0.46 -12.67
N VAL A 47 19.42 -1.62 -12.00
CA VAL A 47 19.66 -2.91 -12.68
C VAL A 47 18.63 -3.12 -13.80
N ARG A 48 17.34 -2.95 -13.51
CA ARG A 48 16.26 -3.12 -14.50
C ARG A 48 16.34 -2.10 -15.62
N PHE A 49 16.54 -0.82 -15.29
CA PHE A 49 16.57 0.26 -16.26
C PHE A 49 17.81 0.23 -17.17
N LEU A 50 18.98 -0.06 -16.59
CA LEU A 50 20.25 -0.07 -17.30
C LEU A 50 20.50 -1.34 -18.11
N SER A 51 19.79 -2.42 -17.78
CA SER A 51 19.83 -3.65 -18.55
C SER A 51 18.87 -3.67 -19.74
N ALA A 52 18.24 -2.54 -20.07
CA ALA A 52 17.48 -2.41 -21.31
C ALA A 52 18.40 -2.58 -22.53
N GLY A 53 17.97 -3.40 -23.49
CA GLY A 53 18.73 -3.71 -24.71
C GLY A 53 19.40 -5.08 -24.70
N GLU A 54 20.09 -5.40 -25.79
CA GLU A 54 20.61 -6.75 -26.04
C GLU A 54 22.08 -6.93 -25.66
N ARG A 55 22.85 -5.83 -25.62
CA ARG A 55 24.29 -5.80 -25.33
C ARG A 55 24.53 -4.93 -24.12
N ILE A 56 24.82 -5.56 -22.99
CA ILE A 56 25.00 -4.86 -21.72
C ILE A 56 26.46 -4.94 -21.31
N LEU A 57 27.15 -3.80 -21.24
CA LEU A 57 28.48 -3.73 -20.64
C LEU A 57 28.32 -3.78 -19.12
N VAL A 58 28.76 -4.87 -18.51
CA VAL A 58 28.70 -5.08 -17.06
C VAL A 58 30.07 -4.82 -16.45
N GLU A 59 30.15 -3.93 -15.48
CA GLU A 59 31.34 -3.68 -14.67
C GLU A 59 31.09 -4.06 -13.22
N TRP A 60 31.92 -4.94 -12.67
CA TRP A 60 31.79 -5.42 -11.30
C TRP A 60 33.15 -5.53 -10.62
N GLU A 61 33.14 -5.47 -9.29
CA GLU A 61 34.30 -5.68 -8.45
C GLU A 61 34.22 -7.04 -7.77
N ARG A 62 35.34 -7.77 -7.81
CA ARG A 62 35.55 -9.02 -7.08
C ARG A 62 36.94 -9.02 -6.45
N LYS A 63 37.00 -9.14 -5.11
CA LYS A 63 38.25 -9.21 -4.33
C LYS A 63 39.21 -8.03 -4.60
N GLY A 64 38.68 -6.82 -4.72
CA GLY A 64 39.40 -5.58 -5.02
C GLY A 64 39.68 -5.34 -6.50
N VAL A 65 39.37 -6.29 -7.39
CA VAL A 65 39.68 -6.19 -8.82
C VAL A 65 38.42 -5.87 -9.61
N VAL A 66 38.46 -4.75 -10.33
CA VAL A 66 37.40 -4.35 -11.27
C VAL A 66 37.51 -5.18 -12.54
N ARG A 67 36.39 -5.76 -12.96
CA ARG A 67 36.25 -6.56 -14.17
C ARG A 67 35.15 -5.98 -15.02
N ARG A 68 35.30 -6.09 -16.34
CA ARG A 68 34.29 -5.68 -17.33
C ARG A 68 34.05 -6.79 -18.32
N LYS A 69 32.79 -7.02 -18.69
CA LYS A 69 32.43 -7.96 -19.76
C LYS A 69 31.10 -7.56 -20.37
N ILE A 70 30.99 -7.74 -21.69
CA ILE A 70 29.74 -7.53 -22.41
C ILE A 70 28.91 -8.81 -22.30
N LEU A 71 27.70 -8.67 -21.77
CA LEU A 71 26.69 -9.72 -21.73
C LEU A 71 25.72 -9.52 -22.89
N ARG A 72 25.37 -10.61 -23.57
CA ARG A 72 24.36 -10.64 -24.63
C ARG A 72 23.10 -11.33 -24.14
N LYS A 73 21.94 -10.71 -24.32
CA LYS A 73 20.63 -11.23 -23.93
C LYS A 73 19.59 -10.85 -24.98
N ARG A 74 18.43 -11.50 -24.97
CA ARG A 74 17.29 -10.99 -25.76
C ARG A 74 16.82 -9.64 -25.20
N TYR A 75 16.17 -8.83 -26.03
CA TYR A 75 15.74 -7.48 -25.63
C TYR A 75 14.91 -7.48 -24.33
N ASP A 76 13.90 -8.35 -24.25
CA ASP A 76 12.99 -8.46 -23.08
C ASP A 76 13.46 -9.42 -21.99
N GLU A 77 14.61 -10.06 -22.19
CA GLU A 77 15.12 -11.01 -21.21
C GLU A 77 15.73 -10.26 -20.01
N PRO A 78 15.46 -10.66 -18.76
CA PRO A 78 16.10 -10.06 -17.60
C PRO A 78 17.60 -10.38 -17.55
N LEU A 79 18.39 -9.44 -17.02
CA LEU A 79 19.83 -9.66 -16.78
C LEU A 79 20.07 -10.78 -15.74
N GLY A 80 19.16 -10.90 -14.76
CA GLY A 80 19.18 -11.91 -13.71
C GLY A 80 20.21 -11.69 -12.61
N LEU A 81 20.69 -10.46 -12.43
CA LEU A 81 21.50 -10.07 -11.29
C LEU A 81 20.59 -9.47 -10.21
N GLU A 82 20.47 -10.18 -9.10
CA GLU A 82 19.78 -9.65 -7.92
C GLU A 82 20.79 -8.93 -7.04
N VAL A 83 20.41 -7.72 -6.61
CA VAL A 83 21.23 -6.88 -5.75
C VAL A 83 20.60 -6.71 -4.39
N GLU A 84 21.43 -6.35 -3.40
CA GLU A 84 20.97 -6.08 -2.05
C GLU A 84 19.84 -5.03 -2.05
N PRO A 85 18.78 -5.24 -1.24
CA PRO A 85 17.73 -4.24 -1.12
C PRO A 85 18.30 -2.91 -0.69
N PHE A 86 17.85 -1.84 -1.33
CA PHE A 86 18.29 -0.51 -0.97
C PHE A 86 17.83 -0.16 0.45
N ARG A 87 18.66 0.63 1.15
CA ARG A 87 18.24 1.18 2.43
C ARG A 87 17.06 2.13 2.23
N VAL A 88 15.95 1.82 2.90
CA VAL A 88 14.72 2.61 2.88
C VAL A 88 14.97 3.98 3.50
N ARG A 89 14.53 5.03 2.81
CA ARG A 89 14.56 6.40 3.33
C ARG A 89 13.49 6.59 4.41
N VAL A 90 13.92 7.08 5.57
CA VAL A 90 13.04 7.30 6.71
C VAL A 90 12.31 8.64 6.57
N CYS A 91 11.00 8.62 6.77
CA CYS A 91 10.12 9.78 6.79
C CYS A 91 10.54 10.78 7.87
N ARG A 92 10.59 12.06 7.51
CA ARG A 92 10.93 13.17 8.43
C ARG A 92 9.70 13.84 9.04
N ASN A 93 8.50 13.44 8.63
CA ASN A 93 7.26 14.07 9.06
C ASN A 93 6.76 13.54 10.41
N ASN A 94 6.05 14.40 11.13
CA ASN A 94 5.43 14.09 12.41
C ASN A 94 3.92 14.25 12.31
N CYS A 95 3.33 13.66 11.26
CA CYS A 95 1.92 13.86 10.93
C CYS A 95 1.01 13.59 12.14
N VAL A 96 -0.04 14.40 12.28
CA VAL A 96 -1.00 14.30 13.40
C VAL A 96 -1.76 12.96 13.37
N PHE A 97 -1.90 12.38 12.18
CA PHE A 97 -2.60 11.13 11.88
C PHE A 97 -1.68 9.93 11.64
N CYS A 98 -0.34 10.08 11.78
CA CYS A 98 0.60 9.00 11.44
C CYS A 98 0.31 7.73 12.25
N PHE A 99 -0.06 6.63 11.58
CA PHE A 99 -0.38 5.36 12.25
C PHE A 99 0.85 4.78 12.98
N VAL A 100 2.02 4.85 12.35
CA VAL A 100 3.29 4.33 12.91
C VAL A 100 3.71 5.04 14.21
N ARG A 101 3.35 6.33 14.39
CA ARG A 101 3.59 7.05 15.66
C ARG A 101 2.68 6.61 16.80
N GLN A 102 1.61 5.89 16.49
CA GLN A 102 0.62 5.38 17.43
C GLN A 102 0.83 3.89 17.71
N GLN A 103 2.03 3.37 17.44
CA GLN A 103 2.36 1.97 17.66
C GLN A 103 2.64 1.69 19.13
N ARG A 104 2.34 0.47 19.59
CA ARG A 104 2.76 0.01 20.91
C ARG A 104 4.29 -0.06 20.96
N LYS A 105 4.89 0.29 22.11
CA LYS A 105 6.31 0.01 22.36
C LYS A 105 6.59 -1.51 22.28
N GLY A 106 7.79 -1.86 21.81
CA GLY A 106 8.25 -3.25 21.73
C GLY A 106 7.71 -4.05 20.54
N LEU A 107 7.10 -3.41 19.54
CA LEU A 107 6.84 -4.06 18.26
C LEU A 107 8.13 -4.27 17.46
N ARG A 108 8.09 -5.22 16.52
CA ARG A 108 9.21 -5.49 15.59
C ARG A 108 9.62 -4.18 14.90
N PRO A 109 10.92 -3.86 14.79
CA PRO A 109 11.37 -2.61 14.19
C PRO A 109 10.82 -2.35 12.77
N SER A 110 10.60 -3.41 11.98
CA SER A 110 10.00 -3.32 10.64
C SER A 110 8.58 -2.75 10.64
N LEU A 111 7.79 -2.97 11.69
CA LEU A 111 6.43 -2.41 11.85
C LEU A 111 6.44 -0.94 12.33
N CYS A 112 7.61 -0.46 12.75
CA CYS A 112 7.84 0.89 13.27
C CYS A 112 8.62 1.76 12.29
N LEU A 113 9.03 1.22 11.14
CA LEU A 113 9.69 1.97 10.09
C LEU A 113 8.69 2.94 9.47
N ARG A 114 9.03 4.23 9.48
CA ARG A 114 8.30 5.25 8.72
C ARG A 114 9.05 5.46 7.43
N ASP A 115 8.52 4.98 6.32
CA ASP A 115 9.10 5.20 5.01
C ASP A 115 8.53 6.48 4.35
N ASP A 116 9.34 7.09 3.49
CA ASP A 116 8.96 8.18 2.58
C ASP A 116 9.93 8.13 1.40
N ASP A 117 9.97 6.96 0.73
CA ASP A 117 10.93 6.62 -0.33
C ASP A 117 10.20 6.41 -1.68
N TYR A 118 10.51 7.25 -2.66
CA TYR A 118 9.86 7.18 -3.98
C TYR A 118 10.13 5.87 -4.72
N ARG A 119 11.22 5.17 -4.39
CA ARG A 119 11.53 3.87 -4.99
C ARG A 119 10.54 2.81 -4.53
N LEU A 120 10.19 2.79 -3.24
CA LEU A 120 9.12 1.94 -2.72
C LEU A 120 7.75 2.37 -3.25
N SER A 121 7.55 3.67 -3.47
CA SER A 121 6.33 4.18 -4.10
C SER A 121 6.14 3.62 -5.50
N PHE A 122 7.18 3.65 -6.32
CA PHE A 122 7.18 3.08 -7.66
C PHE A 122 7.06 1.54 -7.67
N LEU A 123 7.84 0.85 -6.83
CA LEU A 123 7.93 -0.61 -6.85
C LEU A 123 6.75 -1.32 -6.17
N HIS A 124 6.20 -0.73 -5.11
CA HIS A 124 5.25 -1.39 -4.21
C HIS A 124 4.02 -0.54 -3.88
N GLY A 125 3.87 0.63 -4.48
CA GLY A 125 2.73 1.50 -4.20
C GLY A 125 2.75 2.18 -2.83
N ALA A 126 3.91 2.25 -2.18
CA ALA A 126 4.04 2.92 -0.88
C ALA A 126 3.78 4.44 -1.00
N TYR A 127 3.04 5.00 -0.05
CA TYR A 127 2.63 6.40 -0.12
C TYR A 127 3.71 7.32 0.43
N ILE A 128 4.17 8.23 -0.42
CA ILE A 128 5.14 9.25 -0.04
C ILE A 128 4.47 10.61 0.08
N THR A 129 4.91 11.41 1.02
CA THR A 129 4.48 12.81 1.13
C THR A 129 5.18 13.70 0.11
N GLY A 130 6.28 13.22 -0.49
CA GLY A 130 7.12 14.00 -1.39
C GLY A 130 7.99 15.04 -0.69
N THR A 131 7.87 15.23 0.64
CA THR A 131 8.67 16.21 1.39
C THR A 131 10.14 15.81 1.53
N ASN A 132 10.45 14.53 1.35
CA ASN A 132 11.81 13.99 1.38
C ASN A 132 12.50 14.01 0.00
N LEU A 133 11.83 14.44 -1.06
CA LEU A 133 12.39 14.44 -2.43
C LEU A 133 13.42 15.57 -2.59
N THR A 134 14.57 15.22 -3.14
CA THR A 134 15.62 16.16 -3.55
C THR A 134 15.55 16.44 -5.04
N PRO A 135 16.20 17.51 -5.56
CA PRO A 135 16.29 17.76 -7.00
C PRO A 135 16.87 16.57 -7.78
N ALA A 136 17.88 15.90 -7.25
CA ALA A 136 18.47 14.70 -7.86
C ALA A 136 17.47 13.52 -7.92
N ASP A 137 16.56 13.41 -6.95
CA ASP A 137 15.50 12.40 -6.99
C ASP A 137 14.47 12.71 -8.08
N LEU A 138 14.07 13.99 -8.21
CA LEU A 138 13.14 14.42 -9.25
C LEU A 138 13.73 14.19 -10.64
N GLN A 139 15.01 14.51 -10.83
CA GLN A 139 15.74 14.23 -12.06
C GLN A 139 15.74 12.72 -12.35
N ARG A 140 16.06 11.88 -11.36
CA ARG A 140 16.03 10.42 -11.54
C ARG A 140 14.62 9.91 -11.88
N ILE A 141 13.59 10.41 -11.20
CA ILE A 141 12.19 10.07 -11.48
C ILE A 141 11.83 10.38 -12.94
N GLU A 142 12.26 11.52 -13.45
CA GLU A 142 12.05 11.91 -14.84
C GLU A 142 12.84 11.04 -15.83
N GLU A 143 14.16 10.93 -15.64
CA GLU A 143 15.07 10.18 -16.52
C GLU A 143 14.68 8.71 -16.63
N GLN A 144 14.31 8.09 -15.51
CA GLN A 144 13.97 6.67 -15.45
C GLN A 144 12.45 6.42 -15.56
N ARG A 145 11.66 7.49 -15.76
CA ARG A 145 10.20 7.43 -15.89
C ARG A 145 9.53 6.66 -14.74
N LEU A 146 9.95 6.91 -13.50
CA LEU A 146 9.49 6.19 -12.31
C LEU A 146 8.04 6.57 -11.98
N ALA A 147 7.09 5.88 -12.60
CA ALA A 147 5.66 6.12 -12.48
C ALA A 147 4.86 4.79 -12.63
N PRO A 148 3.69 4.66 -11.98
CA PRO A 148 3.02 5.68 -11.18
C PRO A 148 3.66 5.87 -9.80
N LEU A 149 3.62 7.11 -9.29
CA LEU A 149 3.95 7.40 -7.88
C LEU A 149 2.68 7.50 -7.03
N PHE A 150 2.81 7.20 -5.74
CA PHE A 150 1.71 7.20 -4.78
C PHE A 150 1.94 8.31 -3.74
N LEU A 151 1.11 9.35 -3.79
CA LEU A 151 1.33 10.60 -3.07
C LEU A 151 0.31 10.81 -1.94
N SER A 152 0.82 11.00 -0.74
CA SER A 152 0.06 11.34 0.45
C SER A 152 -0.13 12.86 0.54
N VAL A 153 -1.23 13.36 -0.04
CA VAL A 153 -1.47 14.80 -0.25
C VAL A 153 -2.15 15.44 0.95
N HIS A 154 -3.24 14.85 1.43
CA HIS A 154 -4.08 15.28 2.57
C HIS A 154 -4.80 16.62 2.46
N ALA A 155 -4.14 17.66 1.95
CA ALA A 155 -4.70 18.98 1.72
C ALA A 155 -3.88 19.70 0.63
N ILE A 156 -4.51 20.49 -0.24
CA ILE A 156 -3.78 21.30 -1.22
C ILE A 156 -3.26 22.61 -0.61
N ASP A 157 -3.97 23.20 0.35
CA ASP A 157 -3.54 24.40 1.06
C ASP A 157 -2.20 24.14 1.79
N PRO A 158 -1.11 24.86 1.44
CA PRO A 158 0.21 24.59 2.00
C PRO A 158 0.27 24.73 3.52
N ALA A 159 -0.47 25.68 4.11
CA ALA A 159 -0.45 25.92 5.55
C ALA A 159 -1.15 24.79 6.31
N LEU A 160 -2.34 24.37 5.88
CA LEU A 160 -3.08 23.23 6.41
C LEU A 160 -2.27 21.95 6.25
N ARG A 161 -1.72 21.71 5.06
CA ARG A 161 -0.86 20.55 4.81
C ARG A 161 0.35 20.53 5.75
N GLY A 162 1.01 21.67 5.94
CA GLY A 162 2.09 21.83 6.91
C GLY A 162 1.68 21.41 8.33
N ARG A 163 0.57 21.95 8.84
CA ARG A 163 0.03 21.57 10.16
C ARG A 163 -0.26 20.08 10.26
N MET A 164 -0.87 19.51 9.23
CA MET A 164 -1.20 18.07 9.17
C MET A 164 0.04 17.17 9.20
N LEU A 165 1.14 17.57 8.54
CA LEU A 165 2.43 16.87 8.54
C LEU A 165 3.26 17.14 9.81
N GLY A 166 2.77 17.97 10.73
CA GLY A 166 3.44 18.33 11.97
C GLY A 166 4.52 19.40 11.79
N TRP A 167 4.44 20.21 10.75
CA TRP A 167 5.35 21.33 10.46
C TRP A 167 4.74 22.65 10.93
N LYS A 168 5.58 23.58 11.40
CA LYS A 168 5.17 24.96 11.69
C LYS A 168 5.08 25.83 10.43
N ARG A 169 5.76 25.42 9.37
CA ARG A 169 5.83 26.11 8.08
C ARG A 169 4.86 25.46 7.07
N PRO A 170 4.50 26.18 5.99
CA PRO A 170 3.77 25.60 4.89
C PRO A 170 4.53 24.43 4.23
N ALA A 171 3.80 23.46 3.71
CA ALA A 171 4.35 22.29 3.01
C ALA A 171 3.70 22.14 1.63
N PRO A 172 4.06 22.99 0.64
CA PRO A 172 3.43 22.97 -0.68
C PRO A 172 3.65 21.63 -1.39
N VAL A 173 2.63 21.18 -2.12
CA VAL A 173 2.68 19.94 -2.92
C VAL A 173 2.40 20.20 -4.39
N THR A 174 1.68 21.27 -4.72
CA THR A 174 1.36 21.67 -6.10
C THR A 174 2.58 21.69 -7.03
N PRO A 175 3.76 22.22 -6.66
CA PRO A 175 4.93 22.18 -7.55
C PRO A 175 5.36 20.76 -7.94
N LEU A 176 5.21 19.78 -7.03
CA LEU A 176 5.49 18.38 -7.32
C LEU A 176 4.43 17.79 -8.28
N LEU A 177 3.15 18.09 -8.04
CA LEU A 177 2.06 17.62 -8.90
C LEU A 177 2.17 18.20 -10.32
N ASP A 178 2.51 19.48 -10.42
CA ASP A 178 2.81 20.18 -11.67
C ASP A 178 4.01 19.54 -12.38
N PHE A 179 5.10 19.29 -11.64
CA PHE A 179 6.30 18.65 -12.17
C PHE A 179 5.96 17.31 -12.83
N LEU A 180 5.24 16.43 -12.11
CA LEU A 180 4.84 15.11 -12.60
C LEU A 180 3.91 15.22 -13.81
N SER A 181 2.90 16.09 -13.72
CA SER A 181 1.88 16.26 -14.78
C SER A 181 2.49 16.80 -16.07
N ARG A 182 3.32 17.84 -16.00
CA ARG A 182 4.00 18.42 -17.19
C ARG A 182 4.90 17.41 -17.89
N ARG A 183 5.47 16.47 -17.13
CA ARG A 183 6.33 15.39 -17.63
C ARG A 183 5.55 14.13 -17.98
N ARG A 184 4.22 14.15 -17.92
CA ARG A 184 3.34 13.01 -18.19
C ARG A 184 3.70 11.79 -17.35
N LEU A 185 4.08 12.00 -16.09
CA LEU A 185 4.32 10.94 -15.11
C LEU A 185 3.03 10.75 -14.32
N ALA A 186 2.48 9.55 -14.40
CA ALA A 186 1.25 9.21 -13.70
C ALA A 186 1.47 9.17 -12.18
N PHE A 187 0.42 9.49 -11.43
CA PHE A 187 0.42 9.33 -9.99
C PHE A 187 -0.97 9.06 -9.43
N HIS A 188 -1.00 8.38 -8.29
CA HIS A 188 -2.15 8.17 -7.44
C HIS A 188 -1.99 9.02 -6.18
N THR A 189 -3.10 9.45 -5.59
CA THR A 189 -3.06 10.25 -4.37
C THR A 189 -3.90 9.65 -3.26
N GLN A 190 -3.57 10.00 -2.02
CA GLN A 190 -4.33 9.65 -0.81
C GLN A 190 -4.61 10.90 0.01
N ILE A 191 -5.81 10.92 0.58
CA ILE A 191 -6.27 11.84 1.61
C ILE A 191 -6.68 11.01 2.82
N VAL A 192 -5.82 11.00 3.84
CA VAL A 192 -6.24 10.60 5.20
C VAL A 192 -7.15 11.70 5.75
N LEU A 193 -8.44 11.40 5.86
CA LEU A 193 -9.43 12.35 6.28
C LEU A 193 -9.52 12.42 7.81
N CYS A 194 -9.28 13.61 8.35
CA CYS A 194 -9.36 13.95 9.75
C CYS A 194 -10.56 14.92 9.96
N PRO A 195 -11.67 14.45 10.55
CA PRO A 195 -12.85 15.29 10.78
C PRO A 195 -12.53 16.59 11.53
N GLY A 196 -12.97 17.72 10.99
CA GLY A 196 -12.73 19.07 11.50
C GLY A 196 -11.34 19.65 11.21
N ILE A 197 -10.54 19.00 10.35
CA ILE A 197 -9.19 19.48 9.97
C ILE A 197 -9.09 19.66 8.46
N ASN A 198 -9.32 18.62 7.67
CA ASN A 198 -9.22 18.63 6.21
C ASN A 198 -10.49 18.11 5.52
N ASP A 199 -11.65 18.41 6.12
CA ASP A 199 -12.97 18.18 5.56
C ASP A 199 -13.64 19.50 5.11
N GLY A 200 -14.89 19.42 4.64
CA GLY A 200 -15.62 20.59 4.13
C GLY A 200 -14.88 21.27 2.98
N ALA A 201 -14.83 22.60 3.00
CA ALA A 201 -14.21 23.42 1.95
C ALA A 201 -12.74 23.02 1.66
N ALA A 202 -11.98 22.62 2.69
CA ALA A 202 -10.59 22.19 2.50
C ALA A 202 -10.49 20.89 1.67
N LEU A 203 -11.42 19.95 1.89
CA LEU A 203 -11.51 18.74 1.08
C LEU A 203 -11.92 19.08 -0.34
N GLU A 204 -12.92 19.94 -0.53
CA GLU A 204 -13.42 20.32 -1.85
C GLU A 204 -12.32 20.97 -2.69
N GLN A 205 -11.62 21.97 -2.13
CA GLN A 205 -10.47 22.61 -2.76
C GLN A 205 -9.37 21.61 -3.13
N THR A 206 -9.11 20.64 -2.25
CA THR A 206 -8.12 19.59 -2.50
C THR A 206 -8.54 18.68 -3.64
N LEU A 207 -9.80 18.25 -3.69
CA LEU A 207 -10.31 17.39 -4.76
C LEU A 207 -10.31 18.11 -6.11
N GLU A 208 -10.71 19.37 -6.15
CA GLU A 208 -10.67 20.18 -7.36
C GLU A 208 -9.24 20.33 -7.89
N ALA A 209 -8.30 20.69 -7.03
CA ALA A 209 -6.89 20.85 -7.42
C ALA A 209 -6.29 19.54 -7.92
N LEU A 210 -6.59 18.41 -7.27
CA LEU A 210 -6.10 17.10 -7.70
C LEU A 210 -6.72 16.66 -9.04
N CYS A 211 -8.02 16.88 -9.23
CA CYS A 211 -8.70 16.56 -10.48
C CYS A 211 -8.22 17.41 -11.66
N ALA A 212 -7.71 18.63 -11.42
CA ALA A 212 -7.10 19.46 -12.45
C ALA A 212 -5.84 18.84 -13.09
N HIS A 213 -5.23 17.86 -12.43
CA HIS A 213 -4.08 17.11 -12.96
C HIS A 213 -4.47 15.85 -13.74
N ALA A 214 -5.75 15.58 -13.98
CA ALA A 214 -6.16 14.49 -14.86
C ALA A 214 -5.65 14.75 -16.31
N PRO A 215 -5.23 13.71 -17.06
CA PRO A 215 -5.30 12.29 -16.73
C PRO A 215 -4.09 11.75 -15.94
N HIS A 216 -3.12 12.60 -15.57
CA HIS A 216 -1.90 12.17 -14.86
C HIS A 216 -2.15 11.85 -13.39
N CYS A 217 -3.06 12.58 -12.72
CA CYS A 217 -3.67 12.09 -11.49
C CYS A 217 -4.72 11.02 -11.82
N GLN A 218 -4.35 9.74 -11.66
CA GLN A 218 -5.17 8.62 -12.10
C GLN A 218 -6.23 8.21 -11.08
N SER A 219 -6.00 8.49 -9.79
CA SER A 219 -6.95 8.19 -8.72
C SER A 219 -6.62 8.95 -7.43
N ILE A 220 -7.65 9.21 -6.64
CA ILE A 220 -7.62 9.91 -5.35
C ILE A 220 -8.36 9.02 -4.35
N ALA A 221 -7.65 8.39 -3.43
CA ALA A 221 -8.24 7.63 -2.33
C ALA A 221 -8.52 8.54 -1.13
N ILE A 222 -9.71 8.40 -0.55
CA ILE A 222 -10.09 9.06 0.71
C ILE A 222 -10.28 7.96 1.75
N VAL A 223 -9.43 7.97 2.77
CA VAL A 223 -9.38 6.95 3.83
C VAL A 223 -9.64 7.58 5.19
N PRO A 224 -10.36 6.91 6.10
CA PRO A 224 -10.60 7.47 7.41
C PRO A 224 -9.31 7.49 8.23
N VAL A 225 -9.16 8.46 9.12
CA VAL A 225 -8.05 8.48 10.07
C VAL A 225 -8.06 7.22 10.95
N GLY A 226 -7.00 6.41 10.87
CA GLY A 226 -6.77 5.27 11.76
C GLY A 226 -6.26 5.73 13.13
N LEU A 227 -7.03 5.45 14.18
CA LEU A 227 -6.70 5.80 15.56
C LEU A 227 -6.52 4.54 16.40
N THR A 228 -5.32 4.32 16.93
CA THR A 228 -5.08 3.28 17.93
C THR A 228 -5.34 3.81 19.34
N ARG A 229 -5.35 2.93 20.33
CA ARG A 229 -5.38 3.27 21.75
C ARG A 229 -4.07 3.89 22.26
N HIS A 230 -2.96 3.76 21.52
CA HIS A 230 -1.63 4.24 21.93
C HIS A 230 -1.37 5.66 21.43
N ARG A 231 -2.23 6.61 21.82
CA ARG A 231 -2.16 8.01 21.39
C ARG A 231 -1.80 9.01 22.49
N ARG A 232 -1.31 8.54 23.64
CA ARG A 232 -0.88 9.41 24.75
C ARG A 232 0.23 10.35 24.25
N GLY A 233 0.04 11.66 24.44
CA GLY A 233 1.00 12.69 24.00
C GLY A 233 0.94 13.05 22.51
N LEU A 234 -0.04 12.50 21.75
CA LEU A 234 -0.29 12.89 20.36
C LEU A 234 -1.45 13.89 20.26
N PRO A 235 -1.53 14.69 19.18
CA PRO A 235 -2.66 15.59 18.94
C PRO A 235 -4.01 14.85 19.02
N ARG A 236 -4.99 15.50 19.62
CA ARG A 236 -6.36 14.96 19.71
C ARG A 236 -7.00 15.01 18.32
N LEU A 237 -7.45 13.86 17.85
CA LEU A 237 -8.15 13.70 16.59
C LEU A 237 -9.52 13.07 16.84
N ARG A 238 -10.51 13.44 16.03
CA ARG A 238 -11.83 12.83 16.05
C ARG A 238 -11.84 11.61 15.13
N ALA A 239 -12.39 10.50 15.60
CA ALA A 239 -12.62 9.33 14.77
C ALA A 239 -13.74 9.60 13.75
N VAL A 240 -13.68 8.91 12.61
CA VAL A 240 -14.79 8.88 11.65
C VAL A 240 -15.90 8.01 12.23
N THR A 241 -17.06 8.62 12.51
CA THR A 241 -18.24 7.90 13.00
C THR A 241 -19.13 7.43 11.84
N PRO A 242 -20.01 6.44 12.03
CA PRO A 242 -20.98 6.03 11.02
C PRO A 242 -21.84 7.19 10.48
N ARG A 243 -22.28 8.08 11.37
CA ARG A 243 -23.06 9.28 10.99
C ARG A 243 -22.23 10.23 10.13
N TYR A 244 -20.98 10.47 10.52
CA TYR A 244 -20.07 11.33 9.77
C TYR A 244 -19.75 10.74 8.39
N ALA A 245 -19.43 9.45 8.31
CA ALA A 245 -19.16 8.75 7.04
C ALA A 245 -20.34 8.85 6.07
N ARG A 246 -21.58 8.60 6.54
CA ARG A 246 -22.80 8.79 5.74
C ARG A 246 -22.96 10.21 5.25
N SER A 247 -22.78 11.19 6.15
CA SER A 247 -22.92 12.60 5.84
C SER A 247 -21.93 13.03 4.76
N LEU A 248 -20.64 12.73 4.96
CA LEU A 248 -19.57 13.11 4.05
C LEU A 248 -19.70 12.49 2.66
N ILE A 249 -19.99 11.19 2.57
CA ILE A 249 -20.19 10.51 1.28
C ILE A 249 -21.35 11.16 0.52
N THR A 250 -22.41 11.55 1.24
CA THR A 250 -23.62 12.13 0.65
C THR A 250 -23.37 13.59 0.23
N SER A 251 -22.76 14.41 1.11
CA SER A 251 -22.50 15.83 0.84
C SER A 251 -21.49 16.05 -0.27
N THR A 252 -20.50 15.15 -0.43
CA THR A 252 -19.50 15.25 -1.50
C THR A 252 -19.98 14.67 -2.84
N ALA A 253 -21.14 14.01 -2.90
CA ALA A 253 -21.63 13.36 -4.11
C ALA A 253 -21.86 14.33 -5.30
N PRO A 254 -22.45 15.53 -5.12
CA PRO A 254 -22.58 16.50 -6.21
C PRO A 254 -21.24 16.95 -6.78
N LEU A 255 -20.27 17.29 -5.91
CA LEU A 255 -18.92 17.66 -6.30
C LEU A 255 -18.23 16.52 -7.08
N ARG A 256 -18.27 15.30 -6.54
CA ARG A 256 -17.68 14.13 -7.19
C ARG A 256 -18.27 13.87 -8.58
N ARG A 257 -19.61 13.99 -8.74
CA ARG A 257 -20.25 13.88 -10.06
C ARG A 257 -19.79 14.96 -11.03
N ARG A 258 -19.65 16.21 -10.56
CA ARG A 258 -19.13 17.31 -11.39
C ARG A 258 -17.70 17.04 -11.85
N LEU A 259 -16.81 16.66 -10.93
CA LEU A 259 -15.41 16.35 -11.21
C LEU A 259 -15.25 15.11 -12.11
N ALA A 260 -16.11 14.09 -11.95
CA ALA A 260 -16.10 12.92 -12.81
C ALA A 260 -16.42 13.26 -14.28
N ARG A 261 -17.33 14.21 -14.53
CA ARG A 261 -17.59 14.71 -15.89
C ARG A 261 -16.38 15.45 -16.48
N GLN A 262 -15.73 16.28 -15.66
CA GLN A 262 -14.53 17.04 -16.09
C GLN A 262 -13.35 16.13 -16.43
N THR A 263 -13.17 15.04 -15.68
CA THR A 263 -12.05 14.11 -15.83
C THR A 263 -12.33 12.93 -16.77
N GLY A 264 -13.55 12.85 -17.34
CA GLY A 264 -13.97 11.75 -18.22
C GLY A 264 -14.28 10.43 -17.51
N GLY A 265 -14.29 10.40 -16.17
CA GLY A 265 -14.62 9.23 -15.37
C GLY A 265 -14.39 9.43 -13.87
N ASP A 266 -14.78 8.45 -13.06
CA ASP A 266 -14.52 8.52 -11.63
C ASP A 266 -13.03 8.33 -11.35
N ILE A 267 -12.41 9.31 -10.67
CA ILE A 267 -11.07 9.17 -10.10
C ILE A 267 -11.05 9.41 -8.58
N ILE A 268 -12.19 9.74 -7.96
CA ILE A 268 -12.30 9.98 -6.52
C ILE A 268 -12.99 8.80 -5.84
N TYR A 269 -12.27 8.13 -4.96
CA TYR A 269 -12.71 6.89 -4.32
C TYR A 269 -12.62 7.00 -2.80
N PHE A 270 -13.76 6.81 -2.13
CA PHE A 270 -13.73 6.49 -0.70
C PHE A 270 -13.30 5.02 -0.55
N SER A 271 -12.49 4.75 0.47
CA SER A 271 -12.16 3.37 0.87
C SER A 271 -13.40 2.58 1.24
N ASP A 272 -13.27 1.26 1.15
CA ASP A 272 -14.30 0.31 1.52
C ASP A 272 -14.68 0.47 3.00
N GLU A 273 -13.72 0.82 3.87
CA GLU A 273 -13.99 1.15 5.27
C GLU A 273 -14.96 2.32 5.42
N PHE A 274 -14.80 3.39 4.62
CA PHE A 274 -15.75 4.52 4.65
C PHE A 274 -17.18 4.08 4.30
N HIS A 275 -17.32 3.23 3.28
CA HIS A 275 -18.62 2.70 2.86
C HIS A 275 -19.23 1.78 3.94
N LEU A 276 -18.44 0.86 4.48
CA LEU A 276 -18.88 -0.07 5.52
C LEU A 276 -19.25 0.68 6.82
N LEU A 277 -18.47 1.68 7.24
CA LEU A 277 -18.82 2.57 8.36
C LEU A 277 -20.12 3.31 8.10
N ALA A 278 -20.37 3.72 6.86
CA ALA A 278 -21.62 4.35 6.47
C ALA A 278 -22.83 3.39 6.46
N GLY A 279 -22.61 2.09 6.68
CA GLY A 279 -23.65 1.06 6.59
C GLY A 279 -24.06 0.76 5.15
N ARG A 280 -23.15 0.97 4.19
CA ARG A 280 -23.38 0.76 2.76
C ARG A 280 -22.35 -0.20 2.20
N TRP A 281 -22.74 -0.99 1.21
CA TRP A 281 -21.78 -1.80 0.47
C TRP A 281 -20.88 -0.88 -0.38
N PRO A 282 -19.57 -1.13 -0.47
CA PRO A 282 -18.70 -0.43 -1.41
C PRO A 282 -19.24 -0.60 -2.84
N PRO A 283 -19.12 0.44 -3.69
CA PRO A 283 -19.62 0.36 -5.06
C PRO A 283 -18.84 -0.69 -5.85
N ALA A 284 -19.50 -1.29 -6.85
CA ALA A 284 -18.78 -2.01 -7.90
C ALA A 284 -18.09 -0.95 -8.76
N TYR A 285 -16.80 -0.72 -8.55
CA TYR A 285 -16.00 0.30 -9.23
C TYR A 285 -15.82 -0.04 -10.73
N ARG A 286 -16.89 -0.05 -11.52
CA ARG A 286 -16.86 -0.36 -12.96
C ARG A 286 -15.89 0.61 -13.65
N ARG A 287 -14.68 0.17 -14.07
CA ARG A 287 -13.85 0.71 -15.20
C ARG A 287 -12.32 0.52 -15.15
N ARG A 288 -11.70 -0.29 -14.27
CA ARG A 288 -10.23 -0.47 -14.31
C ARG A 288 -9.83 -1.95 -14.25
N PRO A 289 -8.90 -2.40 -15.12
CA PRO A 289 -8.39 -3.77 -15.08
C PRO A 289 -7.49 -4.06 -13.85
N TYR A 290 -7.04 -3.02 -13.12
CA TYR A 290 -6.23 -3.15 -11.91
C TYR A 290 -6.63 -2.09 -10.86
N TRP A 291 -6.82 -2.51 -9.61
CA TRP A 291 -7.11 -1.63 -8.48
C TRP A 291 -5.82 -1.02 -7.92
N HIS A 292 -5.35 0.07 -8.52
CA HIS A 292 -4.14 0.75 -8.05
C HIS A 292 -4.20 1.15 -6.57
N GLN A 293 -5.41 1.33 -6.01
CA GLN A 293 -5.64 1.81 -4.64
C GLN A 293 -6.00 0.68 -3.65
N ILE A 294 -5.79 -0.60 -4.01
CA ILE A 294 -6.17 -1.74 -3.15
C ILE A 294 -5.42 -1.73 -1.81
N GLU A 295 -4.13 -1.38 -1.82
CA GLU A 295 -3.29 -1.18 -0.63
C GLU A 295 -3.80 -0.03 0.26
N ASN A 296 -4.64 0.84 -0.30
CA ASN A 296 -5.32 1.92 0.39
C ASN A 296 -6.73 1.56 0.90
N GLY A 297 -7.11 0.29 0.77
CA GLY A 297 -8.42 -0.20 1.17
C GLY A 297 -9.55 0.21 0.23
N VAL A 298 -9.26 0.54 -1.03
CA VAL A 298 -10.26 0.83 -2.06
C VAL A 298 -10.41 -0.39 -2.97
N GLY A 299 -11.60 -0.99 -3.02
CA GLY A 299 -11.90 -2.09 -3.94
C GLY A 299 -11.56 -3.49 -3.41
N MET A 300 -11.06 -3.62 -2.18
CA MET A 300 -10.76 -4.92 -1.56
C MET A 300 -11.99 -5.83 -1.47
N VAL A 301 -13.14 -5.27 -1.11
CA VAL A 301 -14.42 -5.99 -1.05
C VAL A 301 -14.85 -6.43 -2.44
N HIS A 302 -14.70 -5.56 -3.44
CA HIS A 302 -15.01 -5.93 -4.81
C HIS A 302 -14.11 -7.07 -5.29
N GLU A 303 -12.80 -6.97 -5.07
CA GLU A 303 -11.81 -7.98 -5.43
C GLU A 303 -12.11 -9.34 -4.78
N PHE A 304 -12.41 -9.35 -3.48
CA PHE A 304 -12.79 -10.56 -2.75
C PHE A 304 -14.01 -11.27 -3.40
N TYR A 305 -14.96 -10.50 -3.91
CA TYR A 305 -16.16 -11.04 -4.55
C TYR A 305 -16.04 -11.21 -6.08
N ALA A 306 -14.97 -10.72 -6.72
CA ALA A 306 -14.83 -10.69 -8.18
C ALA A 306 -14.87 -12.10 -8.79
N GLY A 307 -14.30 -13.09 -8.10
CA GLY A 307 -14.34 -14.51 -8.48
C GLY A 307 -15.44 -15.34 -7.80
N PHE A 308 -16.15 -14.78 -6.81
CA PHE A 308 -17.15 -15.55 -6.07
C PHE A 308 -18.42 -15.74 -6.89
N ARG A 309 -18.79 -17.00 -7.14
CA ARG A 309 -19.98 -17.38 -7.92
C ARG A 309 -20.81 -18.40 -7.12
N PRO A 310 -21.77 -17.95 -6.30
CA PRO A 310 -22.61 -18.84 -5.50
C PRO A 310 -23.32 -19.92 -6.33
N SER A 311 -23.66 -19.64 -7.59
CA SER A 311 -24.30 -20.58 -8.51
C SER A 311 -23.41 -21.75 -8.95
N ARG A 312 -22.09 -21.67 -8.73
CA ARG A 312 -21.14 -22.75 -9.04
C ARG A 312 -20.80 -23.60 -7.81
N LEU A 313 -21.40 -23.30 -6.65
CA LEU A 313 -21.19 -24.09 -5.44
C LEU A 313 -21.93 -25.44 -5.58
N PRO A 314 -21.33 -26.55 -5.11
CA PRO A 314 -22.01 -27.84 -5.11
C PRO A 314 -23.21 -27.80 -4.15
N PRO A 315 -24.26 -28.60 -4.39
CA PRO A 315 -25.42 -28.65 -3.50
C PRO A 315 -25.09 -29.30 -2.15
N ARG A 316 -24.09 -30.20 -2.10
CA ARG A 316 -23.65 -30.91 -0.89
C ARG A 316 -22.16 -31.20 -0.88
N VAL A 317 -21.59 -31.41 0.30
CA VAL A 317 -20.24 -31.99 0.47
C VAL A 317 -20.31 -33.49 0.77
N ALA A 318 -19.25 -34.22 0.40
CA ALA A 318 -19.16 -35.68 0.60
C ALA A 318 -19.13 -36.10 2.09
N SER A 319 -18.60 -35.24 2.96
CA SER A 319 -18.48 -35.49 4.39
C SER A 319 -18.79 -34.19 5.14
N PRO A 320 -19.51 -34.21 6.28
CA PRO A 320 -19.76 -33.01 7.05
C PRO A 320 -18.49 -32.21 7.35
N ARG A 321 -18.49 -30.91 7.05
CA ARG A 321 -17.36 -30.00 7.27
C ARG A 321 -17.81 -28.81 8.12
N ARG A 322 -17.02 -28.49 9.14
CA ARG A 322 -17.15 -27.23 9.89
C ARG A 322 -15.91 -26.37 9.66
N VAL A 323 -16.11 -25.14 9.22
CA VAL A 323 -15.08 -24.18 8.85
C VAL A 323 -15.25 -22.91 9.68
N ALA A 324 -14.17 -22.43 10.28
CA ALA A 324 -14.15 -21.18 11.02
C ALA A 324 -13.29 -20.15 10.28
N LEU A 325 -13.86 -18.98 9.98
CA LEU A 325 -13.16 -17.86 9.35
C LEU A 325 -12.80 -16.84 10.43
N VAL A 326 -11.52 -16.77 10.78
CA VAL A 326 -11.03 -15.76 11.75
C VAL A 326 -10.90 -14.41 11.08
N THR A 327 -11.52 -13.38 11.65
CA THR A 327 -11.54 -12.04 11.05
C THR A 327 -11.67 -10.93 12.09
N GLY A 328 -11.50 -9.68 11.64
CA GLY A 328 -11.82 -8.48 12.43
C GLY A 328 -13.28 -8.05 12.25
N ARG A 329 -13.74 -7.07 13.03
CA ARG A 329 -15.15 -6.61 12.99
C ARG A 329 -15.61 -6.17 11.59
N LEU A 330 -14.78 -5.42 10.85
CA LEU A 330 -15.16 -5.01 9.48
C LEU A 330 -15.19 -6.21 8.53
N GLY A 331 -14.23 -7.13 8.66
CA GLY A 331 -14.18 -8.33 7.83
C GLY A 331 -15.39 -9.24 8.06
N ALA A 332 -15.93 -9.29 9.28
CA ALA A 332 -17.16 -10.05 9.56
C ALA A 332 -18.37 -9.55 8.75
N ILE A 333 -18.52 -8.22 8.59
CA ILE A 333 -19.56 -7.60 7.76
C ILE A 333 -19.36 -8.00 6.29
N VAL A 334 -18.12 -7.98 5.82
CA VAL A 334 -17.79 -8.35 4.45
C VAL A 334 -18.06 -9.82 4.18
N LEU A 335 -17.77 -10.70 5.14
CA LEU A 335 -17.91 -12.15 5.00
C LEU A 335 -19.35 -12.66 5.09
N THR A 336 -20.31 -11.87 5.60
CA THR A 336 -21.70 -12.31 5.78
C THR A 336 -22.28 -12.97 4.51
N ARG A 337 -22.20 -12.31 3.36
CA ARG A 337 -22.75 -12.86 2.10
C ARG A 337 -22.03 -14.13 1.64
N PHE A 338 -20.72 -14.23 1.89
CA PHE A 338 -19.94 -15.43 1.59
C PHE A 338 -20.38 -16.59 2.49
N ILE A 339 -20.46 -16.35 3.80
CA ILE A 339 -20.86 -17.35 4.80
C ILE A 339 -22.27 -17.86 4.54
N ASP A 340 -23.22 -16.96 4.28
CA ASP A 340 -24.61 -17.33 3.98
C ASP A 340 -24.70 -18.24 2.75
N ALA A 341 -23.91 -17.95 1.71
CA ALA A 341 -23.86 -18.78 0.52
C ALA A 341 -23.20 -20.15 0.77
N MET A 342 -22.14 -20.21 1.57
CA MET A 342 -21.48 -21.47 1.91
C MET A 342 -22.36 -22.35 2.82
N ASN A 343 -23.16 -21.76 3.71
CA ASN A 343 -24.08 -22.48 4.59
C ASN A 343 -25.32 -23.02 3.90
N ARG A 344 -25.54 -22.71 2.61
CA ARG A 344 -26.57 -23.38 1.79
C ARG A 344 -26.13 -24.74 1.26
N ILE A 345 -24.84 -25.06 1.34
CA ILE A 345 -24.29 -26.35 0.91
C ILE A 345 -24.59 -27.38 1.99
N GLU A 346 -25.31 -28.44 1.66
CA GLU A 346 -25.66 -29.50 2.59
C GLU A 346 -24.38 -30.17 3.14
N GLY A 347 -24.33 -30.33 4.47
CA GLY A 347 -23.17 -30.85 5.18
C GLY A 347 -22.05 -29.84 5.43
N MET A 348 -22.23 -28.56 5.07
CA MET A 348 -21.27 -27.49 5.36
C MET A 348 -21.77 -26.62 6.53
N THR A 349 -20.87 -26.25 7.43
CA THR A 349 -21.12 -25.22 8.46
C THR A 349 -19.94 -24.26 8.49
N VAL A 350 -20.15 -23.02 8.09
CA VAL A 350 -19.16 -21.95 8.09
C VAL A 350 -19.58 -20.87 9.08
N GLU A 351 -18.65 -20.45 9.93
CA GLU A 351 -18.87 -19.38 10.90
C GLU A 351 -17.73 -18.35 10.86
N ALA A 352 -18.05 -17.07 11.13
CA ALA A 352 -17.04 -16.05 11.36
C ALA A 352 -16.68 -15.98 12.85
N LEU A 353 -15.41 -16.17 13.16
CA LEU A 353 -14.87 -15.91 14.49
C LEU A 353 -14.26 -14.51 14.51
N VAL A 354 -14.90 -13.60 15.24
CA VAL A 354 -14.52 -12.18 15.26
C VAL A 354 -13.53 -11.90 16.39
N ALA A 355 -12.29 -11.61 16.05
CA ALA A 355 -11.27 -11.18 16.99
C ALA A 355 -11.42 -9.69 17.33
N ARG A 356 -11.40 -9.37 18.63
CA ARG A 356 -11.22 -7.98 19.09
C ARG A 356 -9.74 -7.64 19.03
N ASN A 357 -9.42 -6.46 18.51
CA ASN A 357 -8.05 -5.99 18.41
C ASN A 357 -7.60 -5.42 19.75
N SER A 358 -7.07 -6.27 20.62
CA SER A 358 -6.50 -5.78 21.87
C SER A 358 -5.19 -5.06 21.60
N LEU A 359 -4.40 -5.41 20.57
CA LEU A 359 -3.12 -4.75 20.32
C LEU A 359 -3.28 -3.24 20.10
N TYR A 360 -4.12 -2.83 19.16
CA TYR A 360 -4.34 -1.44 18.76
C TYR A 360 -5.62 -0.82 19.33
N GLY A 361 -6.52 -1.60 19.92
CA GLY A 361 -7.80 -1.13 20.47
C GLY A 361 -8.98 -1.38 19.54
N ASP A 362 -10.20 -1.33 20.11
CA ASP A 362 -11.46 -1.70 19.43
C ASP A 362 -11.86 -0.81 18.24
N SER A 363 -11.20 0.33 18.07
CA SER A 363 -11.35 1.21 16.91
C SER A 363 -10.69 0.63 15.65
N VAL A 364 -9.64 -0.20 15.80
CA VAL A 364 -8.95 -0.85 14.68
C VAL A 364 -9.60 -2.20 14.41
N THR A 365 -10.29 -2.30 13.28
CA THR A 365 -11.28 -3.37 13.02
C THR A 365 -10.99 -4.22 11.79
N VAL A 366 -9.94 -3.89 11.04
CA VAL A 366 -9.49 -4.63 9.87
C VAL A 366 -8.77 -5.91 10.28
N SER A 367 -8.89 -6.96 9.47
CA SER A 367 -8.26 -8.27 9.72
C SER A 367 -6.73 -8.22 9.64
N GLY A 368 -6.17 -7.40 8.73
CA GLY A 368 -4.72 -7.29 8.51
C GLY A 368 -3.92 -6.70 9.68
N LEU A 369 -4.60 -6.14 10.69
CA LEU A 369 -3.97 -5.56 11.89
C LEU A 369 -4.29 -6.34 13.17
N LEU A 370 -4.82 -7.56 13.06
CA LEU A 370 -5.05 -8.44 14.22
C LEU A 370 -3.73 -8.96 14.77
N GLY A 371 -3.58 -8.91 16.09
CA GLY A 371 -2.44 -9.53 16.77
C GLY A 371 -2.62 -11.04 16.91
N GLY A 372 -1.54 -11.81 16.77
CA GLY A 372 -1.57 -13.27 16.95
C GLY A 372 -2.16 -13.70 18.30
N ALA A 373 -1.87 -12.96 19.38
CA ALA A 373 -2.42 -13.23 20.71
C ALA A 373 -3.96 -13.06 20.79
N ASP A 374 -4.54 -12.18 19.96
CA ASP A 374 -6.01 -12.02 19.90
C ASP A 374 -6.65 -13.21 19.18
N ILE A 375 -6.00 -13.70 18.12
CA ILE A 375 -6.41 -14.90 17.38
C ILE A 375 -6.30 -16.14 18.29
N GLU A 376 -5.18 -16.33 18.96
CA GLU A 376 -4.97 -17.47 19.87
C GLU A 376 -6.03 -17.49 20.99
N ARG A 377 -6.28 -16.35 21.64
CA ARG A 377 -7.30 -16.23 22.69
C ARG A 377 -8.70 -16.57 22.18
N LEU A 378 -9.03 -16.16 20.96
CA LEU A 378 -10.30 -16.46 20.32
C LEU A 378 -10.43 -17.97 20.07
N LEU A 379 -9.39 -18.62 19.56
CA LEU A 379 -9.40 -20.06 19.27
C LEU A 379 -9.50 -20.91 20.54
N ARG A 380 -8.72 -20.58 21.59
CA ARG A 380 -8.79 -21.30 22.88
C ARG A 380 -10.18 -21.23 23.52
N ARG A 381 -10.90 -20.11 23.38
CA ARG A 381 -12.28 -19.97 23.86
C ARG A 381 -13.23 -20.90 23.11
N GLN A 382 -13.01 -21.11 21.81
CA GLN A 382 -13.83 -22.01 21.00
C GLN A 382 -13.57 -23.48 21.34
N GLU A 383 -12.32 -23.87 21.61
CA GLU A 383 -11.97 -25.22 22.09
C GLU A 383 -12.62 -25.51 23.45
N GLY A 384 -12.44 -24.60 24.42
CA GLY A 384 -13.02 -24.78 25.75
C GLY A 384 -14.56 -24.78 25.76
N ALA A 385 -15.20 -24.08 24.82
CA ALA A 385 -16.65 -24.16 24.65
C ALA A 385 -17.09 -25.54 24.15
N LYS A 386 -16.38 -26.13 23.18
CA LYS A 386 -16.67 -27.46 22.63
C LYS A 386 -16.48 -28.57 23.66
N ASP A 387 -15.47 -28.47 24.51
CA ASP A 387 -15.23 -29.45 25.58
C ASP A 387 -16.32 -29.44 26.66
N ARG A 388 -16.89 -28.27 26.96
CA ARG A 388 -18.05 -28.17 27.88
C ARG A 388 -19.30 -28.79 27.28
N THR A 389 -19.60 -28.52 26.01
CA THR A 389 -20.77 -29.10 25.34
C THR A 389 -20.67 -30.62 25.21
N ARG A 390 -19.46 -31.18 25.08
CA ARG A 390 -19.25 -32.64 25.07
C ARG A 390 -19.41 -33.29 26.44
N ARG A 391 -19.04 -32.59 27.53
CA ARG A 391 -19.19 -33.08 28.91
C ARG A 391 -20.62 -32.98 29.44
N GLU A 392 -21.44 -32.11 28.86
CA GLU A 392 -22.86 -31.96 29.21
C GLU A 392 -23.78 -32.87 28.38
N ALA A 393 -23.27 -33.45 27.28
CA ALA A 393 -24.02 -34.32 26.37
C ALA A 393 -23.68 -35.81 26.50
N GLY A 394 -22.79 -36.18 27.40
CA GLY A 394 -22.49 -37.56 27.81
C GLY A 394 -22.67 -37.69 29.31
#